data_AF-A0A0P7W1H6-F1
#
_entry.id   AF-A0A0P7W1H6-F1
#
_cell.length_a   1.000
_cell.length_b   1.000
_cell.length_c   1.000
_cell.angle_alpha   90.00
_cell.angle_beta   90.00
_cell.angle_gamma   90.00
#
_symmetry.space_group_name_H-M   'P 1'
#
loop_
_entity.id
_entity.type
_entity.pdbx_description
1 polymer ?
#
loop_
_entity_poly.entity_id
_entity_poly.type
_entity_poly.pdbx_seq_one_letter_code
_entity_poly.pdbx_strand_id
1 'polypeptide(L)'
;KCSHGGIIDLTSHQSPVGGINKDKTSASHGHLHSTAAEVATNATVQLLEDIRVSVGDSSFLRLMGITRSSVLCFVIDTTGGMSDVIKEAKRVASSIIDSTQGTANEPSDYILVAFNSSTARTRMALRAVPASSYIFVFADAPAKDSYLMSTVTALIESTRSVVNFMLTNPIVSRRRRSYGAEYVSRELAQASGGLAIEVAAASLPQATNVIVDSTTSALATLLQATRNPGKADDFSFVVDTSVQNMIMYITGSSLSFTLQNPS
;
A
#
# COMPACT_ATOMS: atom_id res chain seq x y z
N LYS A 1 -15.64 -19.66 46.09
CA LYS A 1 -14.90 -20.50 45.10
C LYS A 1 -15.93 -20.97 44.08
N CYS A 2 -15.65 -20.82 42.79
CA CYS A 2 -16.55 -21.31 41.75
C CYS A 2 -16.63 -22.84 41.88
N SER A 3 -17.85 -23.40 41.92
CA SER A 3 -18.02 -24.86 41.88
C SER A 3 -17.74 -25.32 40.45
N HIS A 4 -16.93 -26.37 40.33
CA HIS A 4 -16.56 -26.98 39.06
C HIS A 4 -17.46 -28.18 38.71
N GLY A 5 -18.39 -28.57 39.59
CA GLY A 5 -19.49 -29.50 39.28
C GLY A 5 -19.07 -30.95 39.03
N GLY A 6 -17.87 -31.35 39.48
CA GLY A 6 -17.37 -32.72 39.38
C GLY A 6 -17.79 -33.60 40.57
N ILE A 7 -17.68 -34.93 40.42
CA ILE A 7 -18.07 -35.92 41.45
C ILE A 7 -17.24 -35.78 42.75
N ILE A 8 -16.02 -35.24 42.64
CA ILE A 8 -15.12 -34.93 43.77
C ILE A 8 -15.21 -33.46 44.22
N ASP A 9 -16.07 -32.65 43.60
CA ASP A 9 -16.24 -31.24 43.96
C ASP A 9 -17.13 -31.12 45.20
N LEU A 10 -16.49 -30.97 46.35
CA LEU A 10 -17.14 -30.78 47.65
C LEU A 10 -17.99 -29.48 47.73
N THR A 11 -17.85 -28.57 46.76
CA THR A 11 -18.65 -27.34 46.68
C THR A 11 -19.88 -27.46 45.77
N SER A 12 -20.11 -28.62 45.15
CA SER A 12 -21.24 -28.88 44.24
C SER A 12 -22.63 -28.81 44.88
N HIS A 13 -22.73 -28.97 46.21
CA HIS A 13 -23.98 -28.88 46.97
C HIS A 13 -24.23 -27.49 47.58
N GLN A 14 -23.28 -26.56 47.47
CA GLN A 14 -23.49 -25.16 47.84
C GLN A 14 -23.93 -24.40 46.60
N SER A 15 -24.91 -23.49 46.72
CA SER A 15 -25.29 -22.61 45.61
C SER A 15 -24.04 -21.89 45.07
N PRO A 16 -23.61 -22.17 43.84
CA PRO A 16 -22.38 -21.63 43.31
C PRO A 16 -22.49 -20.11 43.22
N VAL A 17 -21.55 -19.41 43.85
CA VAL A 17 -21.44 -17.96 43.73
C VAL A 17 -20.49 -17.67 42.56
N GLY A 18 -21.05 -17.74 41.35
CA GLY A 18 -20.39 -17.39 40.09
C GLY A 18 -19.67 -18.55 39.37
N GLY A 19 -19.83 -18.59 38.04
CA GLY A 19 -19.12 -19.48 37.12
C GLY A 19 -19.87 -20.76 36.72
N ILE A 20 -19.61 -21.26 35.51
CA ILE A 20 -20.06 -22.57 35.00
C ILE A 20 -18.83 -23.39 34.57
N ASN A 21 -18.88 -24.72 34.70
CA ASN A 21 -17.82 -25.61 34.18
C ASN A 21 -17.73 -25.46 32.65
N LYS A 22 -16.55 -25.18 32.08
CA LYS A 22 -16.37 -24.94 30.64
C LYS A 22 -15.99 -26.17 29.81
N ASP A 23 -15.65 -27.27 30.48
CA ASP A 23 -14.95 -28.39 29.85
C ASP A 23 -15.87 -29.56 29.51
N LYS A 24 -17.03 -29.69 30.19
CA LYS A 24 -17.96 -30.82 30.00
C LYS A 24 -19.41 -30.37 29.91
N THR A 25 -20.07 -30.73 28.81
CA THR A 25 -21.52 -30.52 28.62
C THR A 25 -22.38 -31.37 29.55
N SER A 26 -21.82 -32.44 30.12
CA SER A 26 -22.46 -33.30 31.13
C SER A 26 -22.34 -32.77 32.57
N ALA A 27 -21.67 -31.63 32.79
CA ALA A 27 -21.63 -31.00 34.11
C ALA A 27 -23.01 -30.51 34.53
N SER A 28 -23.23 -30.32 35.84
CA SER A 28 -24.51 -29.86 36.41
C SER A 28 -25.09 -28.60 35.73
N HIS A 29 -24.22 -27.71 35.23
CA HIS A 29 -24.59 -26.49 34.51
C HIS A 29 -24.28 -26.52 33.00
N GLY A 30 -24.03 -27.69 32.42
CA GLY A 30 -23.68 -27.83 31.00
C GLY A 30 -24.78 -27.34 30.05
N HIS A 31 -26.04 -27.41 30.47
CA HIS A 31 -27.18 -26.86 29.74
C HIS A 31 -27.11 -25.33 29.56
N LEU A 32 -26.32 -24.61 30.37
CA LEU A 32 -26.12 -23.16 30.27
C LEU A 32 -24.97 -22.77 29.34
N HIS A 33 -24.24 -23.73 28.76
CA HIS A 33 -23.09 -23.45 27.88
C HIS A 33 -23.47 -22.53 26.72
N SER A 34 -24.58 -22.82 26.04
CA SER A 34 -25.05 -22.01 24.91
C SER A 34 -25.41 -20.59 25.34
N THR A 35 -26.16 -20.44 26.44
CA THR A 35 -26.54 -19.13 26.98
C THR A 35 -25.31 -18.33 27.43
N ALA A 36 -24.35 -18.98 28.08
CA ALA A 36 -23.13 -18.31 28.53
C ALA A 36 -22.22 -17.92 27.35
N ALA A 37 -22.15 -18.74 26.30
CA ALA A 37 -21.45 -18.38 25.07
C ALA A 37 -22.11 -17.17 24.40
N GLU A 38 -23.45 -17.14 24.31
CA GLU A 38 -24.20 -16.02 23.77
C GLU A 38 -23.97 -14.73 24.57
N VAL A 39 -24.06 -14.79 25.91
CA VAL A 39 -23.78 -13.63 26.78
C VAL A 39 -22.34 -13.14 26.60
N ALA A 40 -21.36 -14.04 26.52
CA ALA A 40 -19.97 -13.67 26.29
C ALA A 40 -19.74 -13.06 24.90
N THR A 41 -20.39 -13.60 23.86
CA THR A 41 -20.35 -13.04 22.51
C THR A 41 -20.97 -11.65 22.48
N ASN A 42 -22.15 -11.46 23.06
CA ASN A 42 -22.81 -10.16 23.12
C ASN A 42 -21.97 -9.13 23.89
N ALA A 43 -21.36 -9.52 25.01
CA ALA A 43 -20.47 -8.63 25.76
C ALA A 43 -19.21 -8.26 24.95
N THR A 44 -18.66 -9.20 24.18
CA THR A 44 -17.49 -8.94 23.30
C THR A 44 -17.88 -7.99 22.16
N VAL A 45 -19.05 -8.17 21.55
CA VAL A 45 -19.58 -7.27 20.51
C VAL A 45 -19.78 -5.86 21.06
N GLN A 46 -20.39 -5.74 22.25
CA GLN A 46 -20.57 -4.44 22.92
C GLN A 46 -19.24 -3.75 23.17
N LEU A 47 -18.24 -4.45 23.72
CA LEU A 47 -16.92 -3.88 23.94
C LEU A 47 -16.26 -3.39 22.64
N LEU A 48 -16.38 -4.16 21.56
CA LEU A 48 -15.81 -3.77 20.26
C LEU A 48 -16.53 -2.53 19.68
N GLU A 49 -17.85 -2.44 19.81
CA GLU A 49 -18.61 -1.26 19.40
C GLU A 49 -18.27 -0.03 20.27
N ASP A 50 -18.12 -0.20 21.58
CA ASP A 50 -17.71 0.89 22.49
C ASP A 50 -16.32 1.43 22.10
N ILE A 51 -15.36 0.54 21.81
CA ILE A 51 -14.04 0.92 21.31
C ILE A 51 -14.19 1.65 19.98
N ARG A 52 -14.92 1.07 19.02
CA ARG A 52 -15.14 1.64 17.69
C ARG A 52 -15.71 3.06 17.75
N VAL A 53 -16.75 3.27 18.55
CA VAL A 53 -17.38 4.58 18.74
C VAL A 53 -16.41 5.56 19.43
N SER A 54 -15.60 5.09 20.39
CA SER A 54 -14.64 5.93 21.10
C SER A 54 -13.43 6.36 20.25
N VAL A 55 -12.91 5.49 19.39
CA VAL A 55 -11.67 5.73 18.63
C VAL A 55 -11.93 6.16 17.17
N GLY A 56 -13.17 6.00 16.70
CA GLY A 56 -13.58 6.19 15.32
C GLY A 56 -13.29 4.97 14.43
N ASP A 57 -14.08 4.83 13.36
CA ASP A 57 -14.06 3.68 12.45
C ASP A 57 -12.66 3.40 11.87
N SER A 58 -11.95 4.42 11.40
CA SER A 58 -10.62 4.27 10.78
C SER A 58 -9.57 3.72 11.76
N SER A 59 -9.53 4.26 12.98
CA SER A 59 -8.62 3.81 14.04
C SER A 59 -8.96 2.41 14.53
N PHE A 60 -10.25 2.08 14.60
CA PHE A 60 -10.73 0.76 14.97
C PHE A 60 -10.35 -0.30 13.93
N LEU A 61 -10.55 0.00 12.64
CA LEU A 61 -10.14 -0.90 11.56
C LEU A 61 -8.62 -1.12 11.56
N ARG A 62 -7.83 -0.10 11.93
CA ARG A 62 -6.37 -0.21 12.05
C ARG A 62 -5.99 -1.07 13.26
N LEU A 63 -6.68 -0.91 14.39
CA LEU A 63 -6.50 -1.75 15.59
C LEU A 63 -6.80 -3.22 15.31
N MET A 64 -7.84 -3.50 14.51
CA MET A 64 -8.22 -4.85 14.10
C MET A 64 -7.29 -5.46 13.03
N GLY A 65 -6.30 -4.69 12.54
CA GLY A 65 -5.42 -5.12 11.45
C GLY A 65 -6.10 -5.26 10.09
N ILE A 66 -7.31 -4.69 9.94
CA ILE A 66 -8.10 -4.71 8.70
C ILE A 66 -7.56 -3.64 7.76
N THR A 67 -7.43 -2.40 8.22
CA THR A 67 -6.76 -1.33 7.49
C THR A 67 -5.28 -1.30 7.88
N ARG A 68 -4.41 -1.25 6.87
CA ARG A 68 -2.95 -1.23 7.10
C ARG A 68 -2.50 0.19 7.37
N SER A 69 -1.62 0.34 8.35
CA SER A 69 -0.87 1.57 8.60
C SER A 69 0.20 1.69 7.51
N SER A 70 -0.11 2.35 6.40
CA SER A 70 0.90 2.69 5.39
C SER A 70 1.56 4.02 5.74
N VAL A 71 2.80 4.18 5.31
CA VAL A 71 3.51 5.46 5.34
C VAL A 71 3.63 5.99 3.93
N LEU A 72 3.50 7.31 3.78
CA LEU A 72 3.76 8.00 2.52
C LEU A 72 5.19 8.53 2.53
N CYS A 73 6.06 7.97 1.68
CA CYS A 73 7.48 8.31 1.63
C CYS A 73 7.84 9.01 0.32
N PHE A 74 8.46 10.19 0.41
CA PHE A 74 9.02 10.93 -0.72
C PHE A 74 10.53 10.85 -0.69
N VAL A 75 11.12 10.33 -1.76
CA VAL A 75 12.57 10.21 -1.94
C VAL A 75 12.97 11.19 -3.04
N ILE A 76 13.64 12.28 -2.68
CA ILE A 76 13.87 13.40 -3.60
C ILE A 76 15.36 13.63 -3.80
N ASP A 77 15.79 13.62 -5.07
CA ASP A 77 17.15 14.06 -5.42
C ASP A 77 17.30 15.56 -5.14
N THR A 78 18.41 15.93 -4.53
CA THR A 78 18.72 17.33 -4.20
C THR A 78 19.86 17.89 -5.05
N THR A 79 20.24 17.19 -6.13
CA THR A 79 21.19 17.67 -7.13
C THR A 79 20.72 18.94 -7.85
N GLY A 80 21.67 19.65 -8.45
CA GLY A 80 21.38 20.87 -9.19
C GLY A 80 20.42 20.62 -10.36
N GLY A 81 19.38 21.43 -10.48
CA GLY A 81 18.33 21.27 -11.50
C GLY A 81 17.00 20.71 -10.98
N MET A 82 16.94 20.25 -9.73
CA MET A 82 15.74 19.65 -9.14
C MET A 82 14.68 20.66 -8.66
N SER A 83 14.85 21.97 -8.87
CA SER A 83 13.94 22.99 -8.30
C SER A 83 12.48 22.79 -8.72
N ASP A 84 12.23 22.59 -10.01
CA ASP A 84 10.87 22.39 -10.53
C ASP A 84 10.32 21.02 -10.12
N VAL A 85 11.18 20.01 -10.04
CA VAL A 85 10.81 18.68 -9.55
C VAL A 85 10.43 18.71 -8.07
N ILE A 86 11.15 19.48 -7.24
CA ILE A 86 10.84 19.67 -5.82
C ILE A 86 9.51 20.41 -5.65
N LYS A 87 9.24 21.45 -6.46
CA LYS A 87 7.94 22.14 -6.44
C LYS A 87 6.82 21.15 -6.76
N GLU A 88 7.03 20.30 -7.75
CA GLU A 88 6.04 19.33 -8.17
C GLU A 88 5.84 18.21 -7.13
N ALA A 89 6.92 17.71 -6.53
CA ALA A 89 6.84 16.75 -5.43
C ALA A 89 6.05 17.30 -4.24
N LYS A 90 6.20 18.58 -3.91
CA LYS A 90 5.38 19.26 -2.88
C LYS A 90 3.90 19.33 -3.27
N ARG A 91 3.61 19.63 -4.54
CA ARG A 91 2.22 19.66 -5.06
C ARG A 91 1.58 18.28 -4.96
N VAL A 92 2.29 17.23 -5.40
CA VAL A 92 1.84 15.83 -5.32
C VAL A 92 1.62 15.41 -3.88
N ALA A 93 2.56 15.71 -2.98
CA ALA A 93 2.42 15.41 -1.56
C ALA A 93 1.16 16.04 -0.97
N SER A 94 0.95 17.33 -1.23
CA SER A 94 -0.26 18.05 -0.76
C SER A 94 -1.52 17.43 -1.33
N SER A 95 -1.55 17.11 -2.63
CA SER A 95 -2.71 16.47 -3.27
C SER A 95 -3.05 15.11 -2.69
N ILE A 96 -2.05 14.27 -2.38
CA ILE A 96 -2.29 12.96 -1.75
C ILE A 96 -2.78 13.15 -0.32
N ILE A 97 -2.18 14.07 0.44
CA ILE A 97 -2.59 14.37 1.82
C ILE A 97 -4.05 14.83 1.84
N ASP A 98 -4.39 15.85 1.07
CA ASP A 98 -5.72 16.47 1.06
C ASP A 98 -6.81 15.49 0.61
N SER A 99 -6.49 14.57 -0.31
CA SER A 99 -7.45 13.57 -0.82
C SER A 99 -7.61 12.34 0.07
N THR A 100 -6.62 12.03 0.93
CA THR A 100 -6.64 10.85 1.79
C THR A 100 -7.02 11.17 3.24
N GLN A 101 -6.94 12.43 3.66
CA GLN A 101 -7.25 12.87 5.01
C GLN A 101 -8.66 12.45 5.44
N GLY A 102 -8.77 11.81 6.61
CA GLY A 102 -10.03 11.33 7.17
C GLY A 102 -10.62 10.10 6.48
N THR A 103 -9.95 9.55 5.46
CA THR A 103 -10.37 8.32 4.77
C THR A 103 -9.65 7.10 5.34
N ALA A 104 -10.10 5.90 4.97
CA ALA A 104 -9.39 4.66 5.31
C ALA A 104 -7.97 4.57 4.70
N ASN A 105 -7.67 5.41 3.70
CA ASN A 105 -6.39 5.47 3.00
C ASN A 105 -5.43 6.51 3.60
N GLU A 106 -5.81 7.22 4.67
CA GLU A 106 -4.94 8.21 5.31
C GLU A 106 -3.63 7.57 5.81
N PRO A 107 -2.46 8.02 5.30
CA PRO A 107 -1.17 7.54 5.78
C PRO A 107 -1.00 7.80 7.27
N SER A 108 -0.37 6.85 7.95
CA SER A 108 -0.06 6.99 9.39
C SER A 108 1.03 8.00 9.68
N ASP A 109 2.00 8.11 8.77
CA ASP A 109 3.12 9.03 8.84
C ASP A 109 3.53 9.46 7.44
N TYR A 110 4.29 10.56 7.39
CA TYR A 110 4.89 11.11 6.18
C TYR A 110 6.41 11.18 6.34
N ILE A 111 7.15 10.54 5.44
CA ILE A 111 8.62 10.49 5.49
C ILE A 111 9.20 11.20 4.26
N LEU A 112 10.17 12.08 4.48
CA LEU A 112 10.97 12.71 3.42
C LEU A 112 12.41 12.21 3.51
N VAL A 113 12.90 11.62 2.42
CA VAL A 113 14.29 11.18 2.25
C VAL A 113 14.94 12.03 1.17
N ALA A 114 15.78 12.98 1.59
CA ALA A 114 16.63 13.73 0.68
C ALA A 114 17.93 12.96 0.42
N PHE A 115 18.42 12.96 -0.82
CA PHE A 115 19.69 12.31 -1.16
C PHE A 115 20.48 13.09 -2.22
N ASN A 116 21.79 12.83 -2.34
CA ASN A 116 22.67 13.38 -3.36
C ASN A 116 23.52 12.27 -4.04
N SER A 117 23.13 11.86 -5.25
CA SER A 117 23.83 11.04 -6.28
C SER A 117 24.74 9.82 -5.96
N SER A 118 25.03 9.44 -4.72
CA SER A 118 26.00 8.38 -4.37
C SER A 118 25.40 7.10 -3.79
N THR A 119 24.12 7.08 -3.43
CA THR A 119 23.53 5.96 -2.68
C THR A 119 22.38 5.28 -3.42
N ALA A 120 22.15 4.01 -3.06
CA ALA A 120 21.06 3.21 -3.57
C ALA A 120 19.70 3.70 -3.04
N ARG A 121 19.07 4.61 -3.79
CA ARG A 121 17.91 5.42 -3.37
C ARG A 121 16.77 4.56 -2.87
N THR A 122 16.42 3.53 -3.64
CA THR A 122 15.26 2.67 -3.37
C THR A 122 15.49 1.81 -2.14
N ARG A 123 16.70 1.24 -1.99
CA ARG A 123 17.06 0.42 -0.82
C ARG A 123 17.00 1.22 0.47
N MET A 124 17.45 2.48 0.46
CA MET A 124 17.38 3.33 1.64
C MET A 124 15.94 3.59 2.05
N ALA A 125 15.10 3.95 1.09
CA ALA A 125 13.68 4.23 1.35
C ALA A 125 12.96 3.01 1.93
N LEU A 126 13.13 1.83 1.32
CA LEU A 126 12.51 0.58 1.79
C LEU A 126 12.96 0.16 3.20
N ARG A 127 14.13 0.61 3.66
CA ARG A 127 14.62 0.34 5.03
C ARG A 127 14.17 1.39 6.04
N ALA A 128 13.76 2.56 5.58
CA ALA A 128 13.33 3.68 6.42
C ALA A 128 11.82 3.66 6.67
N VAL A 129 11.05 2.93 5.87
CA VAL A 129 9.59 2.87 5.96
C VAL A 129 9.10 1.54 6.55
N PRO A 130 7.95 1.52 7.25
CA PRO A 130 7.25 0.28 7.59
C PRO A 130 6.85 -0.52 6.34
N ALA A 131 6.55 -1.81 6.53
CA ALA A 131 5.98 -2.64 5.48
C ALA A 131 4.63 -2.09 4.98
N SER A 132 4.26 -2.38 3.74
CA SER A 132 3.05 -1.91 3.05
C SER A 132 2.99 -0.39 2.92
N SER A 133 4.13 0.26 2.66
CA SER A 133 4.22 1.72 2.45
C SER A 133 4.21 2.10 0.97
N TYR A 134 3.86 3.35 0.68
CA TYR A 134 3.94 3.95 -0.65
C TYR A 134 5.18 4.83 -0.75
N ILE A 135 6.03 4.57 -1.74
CA ILE A 135 7.31 5.27 -1.93
C ILE A 135 7.30 5.98 -3.28
N PHE A 136 7.55 7.29 -3.28
CA PHE A 136 7.63 8.14 -4.47
C PHE A 136 9.06 8.66 -4.65
N VAL A 137 9.73 8.18 -5.69
CA VAL A 137 11.11 8.55 -6.01
C VAL A 137 11.13 9.60 -7.10
N PHE A 138 11.57 10.82 -6.77
CA PHE A 138 11.75 11.93 -7.71
C PHE A 138 13.24 12.14 -7.99
N ALA A 139 13.66 11.99 -9.26
CA ALA A 139 15.07 12.15 -9.64
C ALA A 139 15.23 12.66 -11.08
N ASP A 140 16.39 13.26 -11.38
CA ASP A 140 16.80 13.76 -12.71
C ASP A 140 17.68 12.75 -13.49
N ALA A 141 17.96 11.61 -12.87
CA ALA A 141 18.82 10.57 -13.43
C ALA A 141 18.36 9.19 -12.98
N PRO A 142 18.61 8.14 -13.78
CA PRO A 142 18.32 6.76 -13.39
C PRO A 142 18.99 6.36 -12.07
N ALA A 143 18.36 5.48 -11.32
CA ALA A 143 18.92 4.95 -10.07
C ALA A 143 20.19 4.13 -10.35
N LYS A 144 21.22 4.30 -9.52
CA LYS A 144 22.44 3.47 -9.55
C LYS A 144 22.23 2.10 -8.87
N ASP A 145 20.97 1.64 -8.79
CA ASP A 145 20.54 0.44 -8.05
C ASP A 145 20.80 -0.87 -8.82
N SER A 146 21.40 -0.82 -10.02
CA SER A 146 21.54 -1.97 -10.91
C SER A 146 22.24 -3.18 -10.27
N TYR A 147 23.26 -2.95 -9.45
CA TYR A 147 23.99 -4.02 -8.75
C TYR A 147 23.25 -4.58 -7.53
N LEU A 148 22.17 -3.93 -7.09
CA LEU A 148 21.35 -4.33 -5.95
C LEU A 148 19.98 -4.86 -6.34
N MET A 149 19.74 -5.07 -7.64
CA MET A 149 18.42 -5.37 -8.18
C MET A 149 17.71 -6.50 -7.42
N SER A 150 18.36 -7.66 -7.28
CA SER A 150 17.82 -8.81 -6.56
C SER A 150 17.52 -8.51 -5.09
N THR A 151 18.36 -7.70 -4.43
CA THR A 151 18.18 -7.31 -3.03
C THR A 151 17.02 -6.34 -2.87
N VAL A 152 16.88 -5.37 -3.78
CA VAL A 152 15.79 -4.40 -3.74
C VAL A 152 14.47 -5.08 -4.09
N THR A 153 14.42 -5.97 -5.08
CA THR A 153 13.25 -6.80 -5.39
C THR A 153 12.81 -7.64 -4.19
N ALA A 154 13.74 -8.34 -3.52
CA ALA A 154 13.42 -9.10 -2.31
C ALA A 154 12.89 -8.21 -1.16
N LEU A 155 13.40 -6.98 -1.02
CA LEU A 155 12.87 -6.01 -0.06
C LEU A 155 11.46 -5.53 -0.44
N ILE A 156 11.21 -5.29 -1.73
CA ILE A 156 9.87 -4.95 -2.23
C ILE A 156 8.88 -6.08 -1.93
N GLU A 157 9.23 -7.32 -2.26
CA GLU A 157 8.37 -8.50 -2.05
C GLU A 157 8.10 -8.74 -0.56
N SER A 158 9.14 -8.66 0.29
CA SER A 158 9.00 -8.89 1.73
C SER A 158 8.23 -7.79 2.44
N THR A 159 8.47 -6.53 2.09
CA THR A 159 7.77 -5.38 2.69
C THR A 159 6.39 -5.18 2.08
N ARG A 160 6.13 -5.68 0.86
CA ARG A 160 4.92 -5.38 0.08
C ARG A 160 4.69 -3.89 -0.13
N SER A 161 5.78 -3.11 -0.17
CA SER A 161 5.72 -1.67 -0.42
C SER A 161 5.63 -1.41 -1.92
N VAL A 162 4.89 -0.37 -2.30
CA VAL A 162 4.73 0.05 -3.69
C VAL A 162 5.70 1.18 -3.99
N VAL A 163 6.50 1.05 -5.05
CA VAL A 163 7.52 2.03 -5.43
C VAL A 163 7.19 2.66 -6.77
N ASN A 164 7.03 3.97 -6.76
CA ASN A 164 6.74 4.80 -7.92
C ASN A 164 7.94 5.69 -8.25
N PHE A 165 8.32 5.76 -9.52
CA PHE A 165 9.45 6.57 -10.00
C PHE A 165 8.97 7.69 -10.91
N MET A 166 9.39 8.90 -10.59
CA MET A 166 9.23 10.13 -11.35
C MET A 166 10.61 10.60 -11.80
N LEU A 167 10.96 10.24 -13.03
CA LEU A 167 12.25 10.55 -13.61
C LEU A 167 12.11 11.73 -14.57
N THR A 168 12.92 12.75 -14.37
CA THR A 168 13.04 13.87 -15.32
C THR A 168 14.29 13.71 -16.15
N ASN A 169 14.16 13.70 -17.47
CA ASN A 169 15.33 13.63 -18.35
C ASN A 169 15.70 15.04 -18.79
N PRO A 170 16.77 15.67 -18.27
CA PRO A 170 17.28 16.88 -18.85
C PRO A 170 17.77 16.55 -20.26
N ILE A 171 17.24 17.25 -21.26
CA ILE A 171 17.45 17.12 -22.71
C ILE A 171 18.95 17.12 -23.13
N VAL A 172 19.89 17.32 -22.20
CA VAL A 172 21.32 17.57 -22.43
C VAL A 172 22.20 16.31 -22.37
N SER A 173 21.78 15.18 -21.81
CA SER A 173 22.63 13.96 -21.76
C SER A 173 22.40 13.01 -22.95
N ARG A 174 22.80 13.45 -24.15
CA ARG A 174 22.85 12.60 -25.37
C ARG A 174 24.16 11.83 -25.55
N ARG A 175 25.09 11.84 -24.58
CA ARG A 175 26.33 11.07 -24.70
C ARG A 175 26.32 9.90 -23.71
N ARG A 176 25.95 8.74 -24.27
CA ARG A 176 26.00 7.39 -23.68
C ARG A 176 24.98 7.15 -22.56
N ARG A 177 23.70 7.02 -22.92
CA ARG A 177 22.78 6.24 -22.09
C ARG A 177 23.22 4.78 -22.18
N SER A 178 23.71 4.25 -21.06
CA SER A 178 23.72 2.81 -20.88
C SER A 178 22.26 2.38 -20.92
N TYR A 179 21.89 1.61 -21.93
CA TYR A 179 20.55 1.05 -22.09
C TYR A 179 20.03 0.41 -20.80
N GLY A 180 20.89 -0.02 -19.86
CA GLY A 180 20.50 -0.73 -18.64
C GLY A 180 19.90 0.09 -17.48
N ALA A 181 20.13 1.40 -17.37
CA ALA A 181 19.77 2.14 -16.14
C ALA A 181 18.28 2.54 -16.06
N GLU A 182 17.65 2.76 -17.22
CA GLU A 182 16.20 3.00 -17.35
C GLU A 182 15.40 1.74 -16.99
N TYR A 183 15.89 0.56 -17.38
CA TYR A 183 15.24 -0.72 -17.07
C TYR A 183 15.11 -0.97 -15.56
N VAL A 184 16.11 -0.59 -14.76
CA VAL A 184 16.13 -0.85 -13.32
C VAL A 184 14.94 -0.20 -12.62
N SER A 185 14.69 1.09 -12.86
CA SER A 185 13.59 1.79 -12.19
C SER A 185 12.23 1.23 -12.61
N ARG A 186 12.10 0.84 -13.89
CA ARG A 186 10.89 0.27 -14.46
C ARG A 186 10.58 -1.12 -13.94
N GLU A 187 11.59 -1.97 -13.84
CA GLU A 187 11.46 -3.33 -13.33
C GLU A 187 11.20 -3.34 -11.82
N LEU A 188 11.82 -2.44 -11.04
CA LEU A 188 11.50 -2.27 -9.62
C LEU A 188 10.07 -1.77 -9.41
N ALA A 189 9.64 -0.77 -10.19
CA ALA A 189 8.26 -0.28 -10.14
C ALA A 189 7.28 -1.43 -10.43
N GLN A 190 7.49 -2.16 -11.52
CA GLN A 190 6.64 -3.28 -11.91
C GLN A 190 6.62 -4.40 -10.86
N ALA A 191 7.77 -4.77 -10.28
CA ALA A 191 7.85 -5.78 -9.22
C ALA A 191 7.06 -5.37 -7.96
N SER A 192 6.95 -4.06 -7.72
CA SER A 192 6.19 -3.50 -6.60
C SER A 192 4.72 -3.20 -6.92
N GLY A 193 4.28 -3.35 -8.17
CA GLY A 193 2.97 -2.89 -8.65
C GLY A 193 2.85 -1.37 -8.80
N GLY A 194 3.97 -0.64 -8.72
CA GLY A 194 4.06 0.80 -8.94
C GLY A 194 4.42 1.17 -10.38
N LEU A 195 4.51 2.47 -10.66
CA LEU A 195 4.74 3.03 -11.99
C LEU A 195 6.10 3.72 -12.07
N ALA A 196 6.80 3.54 -13.19
CA ALA A 196 7.98 4.33 -13.54
C ALA A 196 7.66 5.21 -14.75
N ILE A 197 7.66 6.52 -14.54
CA ILE A 197 7.35 7.51 -15.57
C ILE A 197 8.58 8.38 -15.79
N GLU A 198 9.05 8.42 -17.03
CA GLU A 198 10.10 9.32 -17.47
C GLU A 198 9.53 10.38 -18.41
N VAL A 199 9.67 11.65 -18.04
CA VAL A 199 9.16 12.79 -18.82
C VAL A 199 10.12 13.97 -18.80
N ALA A 200 9.95 14.90 -19.73
CA ALA A 200 10.58 16.21 -19.60
C ALA A 200 10.01 16.95 -18.38
N ALA A 201 10.81 17.82 -17.76
CA ALA A 201 10.39 18.57 -16.57
C ALA A 201 9.08 19.37 -16.79
N ALA A 202 8.86 19.91 -18.01
CA ALA A 202 7.65 20.63 -18.36
C ALA A 202 6.37 19.78 -18.35
N SER A 203 6.49 18.46 -18.56
CA SER A 203 5.38 17.51 -18.56
C SER A 203 5.22 16.77 -17.23
N LEU A 204 6.06 17.06 -16.24
CA LEU A 204 6.01 16.42 -14.92
C LEU A 204 4.64 16.57 -14.22
N PRO A 205 3.97 17.74 -14.24
CA PRO A 205 2.66 17.87 -13.60
C PRO A 205 1.61 16.93 -14.21
N GLN A 206 1.62 16.75 -15.53
CA GLN A 206 0.70 15.85 -16.22
C GLN A 206 0.97 14.39 -15.86
N ALA A 207 2.25 14.00 -15.82
CA ALA A 207 2.66 12.65 -15.45
C ALA A 207 2.29 12.31 -14.00
N THR A 208 2.50 13.24 -13.06
CA THR A 208 2.22 12.98 -11.64
C THR A 208 0.74 12.79 -11.33
N ASN A 209 -0.18 13.33 -12.13
CA ASN A 209 -1.61 13.11 -11.93
C ASN A 209 -2.00 11.63 -12.08
N VAL A 210 -1.32 10.89 -12.96
CA VAL A 210 -1.50 9.42 -13.10
C VAL A 210 -1.23 8.72 -11.77
N ILE A 211 -0.17 9.14 -11.09
CA ILE A 211 0.29 8.53 -9.86
C ILE A 211 -0.57 8.95 -8.66
N VAL A 212 -0.99 10.22 -8.61
CA VAL A 212 -1.93 10.68 -7.58
C VAL A 212 -3.19 9.84 -7.65
N ASP A 213 -3.82 9.72 -8.83
CA ASP A 213 -5.05 8.95 -8.96
C ASP A 213 -4.86 7.46 -8.62
N SER A 214 -3.74 6.85 -9.02
CA SER A 214 -3.47 5.44 -8.67
C SER A 214 -3.24 5.20 -7.17
N THR A 215 -2.89 6.24 -6.40
CA THR A 215 -2.55 6.13 -4.97
C THR A 215 -3.72 6.50 -4.06
N THR A 216 -4.57 7.44 -4.49
CA THR A 216 -5.64 8.01 -3.66
C THR A 216 -6.97 7.28 -3.83
N SER A 217 -7.16 6.63 -4.98
CA SER A 217 -8.39 5.93 -5.32
C SER A 217 -8.32 4.46 -4.87
N ALA A 218 -9.47 3.87 -4.50
CA ALA A 218 -9.58 2.44 -4.19
C ALA A 218 -9.53 1.59 -5.47
N LEU A 219 -8.51 1.82 -6.29
CA LEU A 219 -8.30 1.17 -7.58
C LEU A 219 -7.47 -0.10 -7.38
N ALA A 220 -7.85 -1.14 -8.10
CA ALA A 220 -7.04 -2.34 -8.26
C ALA A 220 -6.39 -2.32 -9.64
N THR A 221 -5.09 -2.60 -9.70
CA THR A 221 -4.38 -2.78 -10.97
C THR A 221 -4.82 -4.10 -11.61
N LEU A 222 -5.65 -4.01 -12.64
CA LEU A 222 -6.12 -5.19 -13.39
C LEU A 222 -5.08 -5.71 -14.38
N LEU A 223 -4.35 -4.80 -15.02
CA LEU A 223 -3.29 -5.11 -15.96
C LEU A 223 -2.20 -4.04 -15.91
N GLN A 224 -0.95 -4.48 -15.83
CA GLN A 224 0.23 -3.63 -16.01
C GLN A 224 1.17 -4.29 -17.02
N ALA A 225 1.58 -3.53 -18.04
CA ALA A 225 2.47 -4.02 -19.07
C ALA A 225 3.53 -2.96 -19.44
N THR A 226 4.77 -3.41 -19.55
CA THR A 226 5.89 -2.67 -20.13
C THR A 226 6.27 -3.30 -21.47
N ARG A 227 6.47 -2.50 -22.52
CA ARG A 227 6.87 -2.98 -23.86
C ARG A 227 7.98 -2.14 -24.47
N ASN A 228 8.76 -2.77 -25.34
CA ASN A 228 9.69 -2.07 -26.22
C ASN A 228 8.92 -1.43 -27.38
N PRO A 229 9.25 -0.20 -27.78
CA PRO A 229 8.56 0.48 -28.88
C PRO A 229 8.75 -0.27 -30.21
N GLY A 230 7.70 -0.28 -31.04
CA GLY A 230 7.78 -0.73 -32.44
C GLY A 230 7.01 -2.00 -32.80
N LYS A 231 6.30 -2.62 -31.85
CA LYS A 231 5.41 -3.76 -32.14
C LYS A 231 4.00 -3.49 -31.61
N ALA A 232 3.00 -3.67 -32.46
CA ALA A 232 1.61 -3.69 -32.04
C ALA A 232 1.33 -5.02 -31.33
N ASP A 233 0.71 -4.95 -30.15
CA ASP A 233 0.33 -6.10 -29.35
C ASP A 233 -1.11 -5.89 -28.85
N ASP A 234 -1.86 -6.98 -28.75
CA ASP A 234 -3.20 -6.99 -28.18
C ASP A 234 -3.13 -7.38 -26.70
N PHE A 235 -3.90 -6.68 -25.87
CA PHE A 235 -4.01 -6.94 -24.44
C PHE A 235 -5.45 -7.29 -24.09
N SER A 236 -5.62 -8.41 -23.40
CA SER A 236 -6.91 -8.87 -22.92
C SER A 236 -6.80 -9.24 -21.45
N PHE A 237 -7.80 -8.85 -20.68
CA PHE A 237 -7.96 -9.21 -19.29
C PHE A 237 -9.46 -9.38 -19.02
N VAL A 238 -9.79 -10.18 -18.00
CA VAL A 238 -11.19 -10.44 -17.62
C VAL A 238 -11.55 -9.50 -16.48
N VAL A 239 -12.76 -8.95 -16.54
CA VAL A 239 -13.37 -8.16 -15.46
C VAL A 239 -14.62 -8.87 -14.98
N ASP A 240 -14.93 -8.73 -13.69
CA ASP A 240 -16.18 -9.21 -13.11
C ASP A 240 -17.16 -8.06 -12.86
N THR A 241 -18.34 -8.38 -12.34
CA THR A 241 -19.41 -7.41 -12.09
C THR A 241 -19.12 -6.43 -10.95
N SER A 242 -18.02 -6.60 -10.20
CA SER A 242 -17.60 -5.66 -9.16
C SER A 242 -16.84 -4.45 -9.72
N VAL A 243 -16.30 -4.55 -10.94
CA VAL A 243 -15.58 -3.45 -11.60
C VAL A 243 -16.58 -2.44 -12.18
N GLN A 244 -16.71 -1.29 -11.52
CA GLN A 244 -17.64 -0.24 -11.95
C GLN A 244 -17.03 0.78 -12.90
N ASN A 245 -15.76 1.12 -12.70
CA ASN A 245 -15.04 2.13 -13.47
C ASN A 245 -13.69 1.58 -13.88
N MET A 246 -13.32 1.80 -15.14
CA MET A 246 -12.03 1.41 -15.68
C MET A 246 -11.27 2.66 -16.11
N ILE A 247 -10.08 2.84 -15.56
CA ILE A 247 -9.17 3.92 -15.92
C ILE A 247 -7.94 3.29 -16.57
N MET A 248 -7.58 3.77 -17.75
CA MET A 248 -6.42 3.30 -18.50
C MET A 248 -5.35 4.39 -18.55
N TYR A 249 -4.15 4.02 -18.13
CA TYR A 249 -2.96 4.88 -18.20
C TYR A 249 -1.97 4.33 -19.23
N ILE A 250 -1.65 5.13 -20.23
CA ILE A 250 -0.64 4.79 -21.25
C ILE A 250 0.45 5.85 -21.23
N THR A 251 1.68 5.42 -20.96
CA THR A 251 2.85 6.30 -20.88
C THR A 251 3.91 5.89 -21.90
N GLY A 252 4.43 6.84 -22.67
CA GLY A 252 5.49 6.61 -23.64
C GLY A 252 5.68 7.79 -24.61
N SER A 253 6.74 7.74 -25.41
CA SER A 253 7.00 8.72 -26.47
C SER A 253 6.30 8.31 -27.77
N SER A 254 5.50 9.20 -28.36
CA SER A 254 4.81 8.99 -29.66
C SER A 254 3.91 7.75 -29.67
N LEU A 255 2.84 7.79 -28.87
CA LEU A 255 1.88 6.69 -28.73
C LEU A 255 0.80 6.74 -29.81
N SER A 256 0.47 5.57 -30.37
CA SER A 256 -0.76 5.31 -31.13
C SER A 256 -1.40 4.06 -30.55
N PHE A 257 -2.67 4.14 -30.16
CA PHE A 257 -3.42 3.04 -29.58
C PHE A 257 -4.88 3.10 -30.01
N THR A 258 -5.51 1.93 -30.05
CA THR A 258 -6.93 1.77 -30.34
C THR A 258 -7.56 1.01 -29.19
N LEU A 259 -8.60 1.58 -28.57
CA LEU A 259 -9.40 0.87 -27.59
C LEU A 259 -10.61 0.26 -28.30
N GLN A 260 -10.69 -1.08 -28.35
CA GLN A 260 -11.86 -1.78 -28.85
C GLN A 260 -12.69 -2.33 -27.69
N ASN A 261 -13.90 -1.79 -27.56
CA ASN A 261 -15.05 -2.29 -26.79
C ASN A 261 -14.77 -2.86 -25.38
N PRO A 262 -14.88 -2.04 -24.31
CA PRO A 262 -15.08 -2.54 -22.96
C PRO A 262 -16.59 -2.77 -22.76
N SER A 263 -17.14 -3.83 -23.35
CA SER A 263 -18.52 -4.26 -23.08
C SER A 263 -18.57 -5.19 -21.89
#